data_AF-A0A2T2UD94-F1
#
_entry.id   AF-A0A2T2UD94-F1
#
_cell.length_a   1.000
_cell.length_b   1.000
_cell.length_c   1.000
_cell.angle_alpha   90.00
_cell.angle_beta   90.00
_cell.angle_gamma   90.00
#
_symmetry.space_group_name_H-M   'P 1'
#
loop_
_entity.id
_entity.type
_entity.pdbx_description
1 polymer ?
#
loop_
_entity_poly.entity_id
_entity_poly.type
_entity_poly.pdbx_seq_one_letter_code
_entity_poly.pdbx_strand_id
1 'polypeptide(L)' 'RFDVAPDAFRVVLVGKDGTEKRRDAEPVTPRSIFDTIDAMPMRQREMREQDGGM' A
#
# COMPACT_ATOMS: atom_id res chain seq x y z
N ARG A 1 3.85 11.99 -11.46
CA ARG A 1 3.38 11.27 -12.65
C ARG A 1 3.88 9.83 -12.54
N PHE A 2 3.02 8.82 -12.67
CA PHE A 2 3.38 7.41 -12.37
C PHE A 2 3.99 6.65 -13.54
N ASP A 3 4.22 7.31 -14.68
CA ASP A 3 4.86 6.75 -15.88
C ASP A 3 4.28 5.39 -16.32
N VAL A 4 2.98 5.41 -16.65
CA VAL A 4 2.25 4.25 -17.15
C VAL A 4 1.93 4.51 -18.61
N ALA A 5 2.31 3.58 -19.48
CA ALA A 5 2.00 3.66 -20.90
C ALA A 5 0.47 3.63 -21.13
N PRO A 6 -0.05 4.28 -22.18
CA PRO A 6 -1.49 4.37 -22.42
C PRO A 6 -2.21 3.01 -22.48
N ASP A 7 -1.53 1.99 -22.99
CA ASP A 7 -2.08 0.65 -23.19
C ASP A 7 -1.63 -0.35 -22.10
N ALA A 8 -1.03 0.14 -21.01
CA ALA A 8 -0.52 -0.70 -19.93
C ALA A 8 -1.41 -0.66 -18.69
N PHE A 9 -1.63 -1.84 -18.09
CA PHE A 9 -2.21 -1.95 -16.76
C PHE A 9 -1.15 -1.70 -15.69
N ARG A 10 -1.49 -0.95 -14.64
CA ARG A 10 -0.62 -0.77 -13.48
C ARG A 10 -1.40 -0.56 -12.20
N VAL A 11 -0.99 -1.27 -11.15
CA VAL A 11 -1.37 -0.98 -9.77
C VAL A 11 -0.22 -0.27 -9.10
N VAL A 12 -0.50 0.84 -8.42
CA VAL A 12 0.48 1.60 -7.64
C VAL A 12 -0.08 1.82 -6.26
N LEU A 13 0.59 1.28 -5.24
CA LEU A 13 0.27 1.56 -3.84
C LEU A 13 1.05 2.80 -3.40
N VAL A 14 0.33 3.85 -3.02
CA VAL A 14 0.92 5.12 -2.56
C VAL A 14 0.68 5.27 -1.07
N GLY A 15 1.74 5.57 -0.33
CA GLY A 15 1.65 5.82 1.11
C GLY A 15 1.00 7.17 1.42
N LYS A 16 0.63 7.38 2.69
CA LYS A 16 0.13 8.67 3.19
C LYS A 16 1.17 9.80 3.08
N ASP A 17 2.44 9.46 2.88
CA ASP A 17 3.56 10.37 2.63
C ASP A 17 3.71 10.77 1.14
N GLY A 18 2.84 10.24 0.26
CA GLY A 18 2.91 10.47 -1.19
C GLY A 18 3.98 9.65 -1.90
N THR A 19 4.70 8.77 -1.20
CA THR A 19 5.71 7.91 -1.81
C THR A 19 5.11 6.61 -2.31
N GLU A 20 5.64 6.13 -3.44
CA GLU A 20 5.28 4.82 -4.00
C GLU A 20 5.84 3.70 -3.10
N LYS A 21 4.97 2.80 -2.66
CA LYS A 21 5.32 1.65 -1.80
C LYS A 21 5.37 0.34 -2.57
N ARG A 22 4.59 0.23 -3.64
CA ARG A 22 4.48 -0.96 -4.47
C ARG A 22 3.99 -0.60 -5.86
N ARG A 23 4.45 -1.36 -6.85
CA ARG A 23 4.04 -1.25 -8.25
C ARG A 23 3.93 -2.62 -8.88
N ASP A 24 2.78 -2.96 -9.45
CA ASP A 24 2.50 -4.25 -10.08
C ASP A 24 1.94 -4.05 -11.48
N ALA A 25 2.43 -4.83 -12.45
CA ALA A 25 1.95 -4.81 -13.84
C ALA A 25 0.74 -5.72 -14.08
N GLU A 26 0.31 -6.46 -13.05
CA GLU A 26 -0.79 -7.42 -13.09
C GLU A 26 -1.79 -7.15 -11.96
N PRO A 27 -3.06 -7.61 -12.09
CA PRO A 27 -4.05 -7.48 -11.03
C PRO A 27 -3.56 -8.13 -9.73
N VAL A 28 -3.69 -7.40 -8.62
CA VAL A 28 -3.33 -7.89 -7.29
C VAL A 28 -4.58 -8.24 -6.50
N THR A 29 -4.48 -9.24 -5.63
CA THR A 29 -5.57 -9.57 -4.71
C THR A 29 -5.67 -8.51 -3.61
N PRO A 30 -6.89 -8.23 -3.09
CA PRO A 30 -7.05 -7.32 -1.97
C PRO A 30 -6.20 -7.72 -0.75
N ARG A 31 -6.12 -9.02 -0.47
CA ARG A 31 -5.32 -9.56 0.64
C ARG A 31 -3.84 -9.18 0.53
N SER A 32 -3.26 -9.30 -0.67
CA SER A 32 -1.85 -8.94 -0.88
C SER A 32 -1.58 -7.44 -0.65
N ILE A 33 -2.56 -6.58 -0.94
CA ILE A 33 -2.46 -5.15 -0.63
C ILE A 33 -2.47 -4.94 0.89
N PHE A 34 -3.41 -5.57 1.61
CA PHE A 34 -3.49 -5.46 3.07
C PHE A 34 -2.24 -5.99 3.76
N ASP A 35 -1.73 -7.16 3.34
CA ASP A 35 -0.47 -7.71 3.87
C ASP A 35 0.70 -6.74 3.67
N THR A 36 0.73 -6.05 2.52
CA THR A 36 1.74 -5.02 2.23
C THR A 36 1.60 -3.80 3.16
N ILE A 37 0.36 -3.35 3.39
CA ILE A 37 0.06 -2.20 4.26
C ILE A 37 0.37 -2.53 5.72
N ASP A 38 -0.01 -3.71 6.20
CA ASP A 38 0.20 -4.16 7.59
C ASP A 38 1.68 -4.39 7.92
N ALA A 39 2.51 -4.70 6.91
CA ALA A 39 3.96 -4.71 7.06
C ALA A 39 4.58 -3.31 7.19
N MET A 40 3.84 -2.22 6.93
CA MET A 40 4.40 -0.87 6.99
C MET A 40 4.52 -0.36 8.44
N PRO A 41 5.65 0.29 8.82
CA PRO A 41 5.87 0.75 10.19
C PRO A 41 4.80 1.70 10.74
N MET A 42 4.25 2.57 9.88
CA MET A 42 3.16 3.49 10.25
C MET A 42 1.90 2.71 10.63
N ARG A 43 1.53 1.71 9.84
CA ARG A 43 0.35 0.86 10.08
C ARG A 43 0.50 0.05 11.37
N GLN A 44 1.68 -0.50 11.61
CA GLN A 44 1.99 -1.19 12.87
C GLN A 44 1.88 -0.25 14.08
N ARG A 45 2.31 1.01 13.94
CA ARG A 45 2.12 2.01 15.00
C ARG A 45 0.64 2.30 15.24
N GLU A 46 -0.15 2.50 14.18
CA GLU A 46 -1.61 2.70 14.29
C GLU A 46 -2.31 1.52 14.98
N MET A 47 -1.93 0.27 14.65
CA MET A 47 -2.46 -0.93 15.34
C MET A 47 -2.15 -0.89 16.83
N ARG A 48 -0.90 -0.58 17.21
CA ARG A 48 -0.49 -0.51 18.62
C ARG A 48 -1.18 0.62 19.38
N GLU A 49 -1.41 1.76 18.74
CA GLU A 49 -2.15 2.90 19.31
C GLU A 49 -3.65 2.58 19.49
N GLN A 50 -4.23 1.77 18.60
CA GLN A 50 -5.62 1.32 18.70
C GLN A 50 -5.82 0.24 19.79
N ASP A 51 -4.86 -0.64 19.99
CA ASP A 51 -4.93 -1.70 21.02
C ASP A 51 -4.66 -1.20 22.45
N GLY A 52 -3.94 -0.08 22.61
CA GLY A 52 -3.56 0.48 23.92
C GLY A 52 -4.58 1.39 24.59
N GLY A 53 -5.78 1.54 24.03
CA GLY A 53 -6.82 2.48 24.47
C GLY A 53 -7.90 1.92 25.39
N MET A 54 -7.70 0.74 25.99
CA MET A 54 -8.65 0.10 26.91
C MET A 54 -8.19 0.20 28.36
#